data_AF-A0AAD6MMX8-F1
#
_entry.id   AF-A0AAD6MMX8-F1
#
_cell.length_a   1.000
_cell.length_b   1.000
_cell.length_c   1.000
_cell.angle_alpha   90.00
_cell.angle_beta   90.00
_cell.angle_gamma   90.00
#
_symmetry.space_group_name_H-M   'P 1'
#
loop_
_entity.id
_entity.type
_entity.pdbx_description
1 polymer ?
#
loop_
_entity_poly.entity_id
_entity_poly.type
_entity_poly.pdbx_seq_one_letter_code
_entity_poly.pdbx_strand_id
1 'polypeptide(L)'
;MNLVLSASFSTLATRHLSHPLPSLFLIIIINNMELGIVETSSRLMTDFLQKCGGYAVVDGGFATELERHGADLNDPLWSAKCLISSPHLVRKVHLDYLHAGANIIITASYQATIQGFVAKGLSEEEAELLLRRSVEIACEAREIYYDKCTTKGSLDYIESGNVSRRPVLVAASIGSYGAYLADGSEYSGKYGDAVSLKTLKDFHRRRLQILAKSGADLIAFETIPNKLEAKVVNIFLNYTNELVDF
;
A
#
# COMPACT_ATOMS: atom_id res chain seq x y z
N MET A 1 -9.28 8.15 17.17
CA MET A 1 -10.13 7.74 16.03
C MET A 1 -9.35 7.97 14.75
N ASN A 2 -8.67 6.93 14.25
CA ASN A 2 -7.95 7.02 12.99
C ASN A 2 -8.94 7.30 11.87
N LEU A 3 -8.56 8.14 10.89
CA LEU A 3 -9.38 8.33 9.70
C LEU A 3 -9.27 7.06 8.86
N VAL A 4 -10.42 6.44 8.61
CA VAL A 4 -10.53 5.31 7.68
C VAL A 4 -11.07 5.89 6.38
N LEU A 5 -10.23 5.92 5.35
CA LEU A 5 -10.69 6.15 3.98
C LEU A 5 -11.00 4.80 3.35
N SER A 6 -12.24 4.60 2.91
CA SER A 6 -12.60 3.46 2.06
C SER A 6 -12.63 3.90 0.61
N ALA A 7 -11.79 3.32 -0.23
CA ALA A 7 -11.94 3.38 -1.68
C ALA A 7 -12.53 2.05 -2.16
N SER A 8 -13.52 2.11 -3.04
CA SER A 8 -14.04 0.93 -3.74
C SER A 8 -13.44 0.90 -5.15
N PHE A 9 -12.64 -0.11 -5.46
CA PHE A 9 -12.16 -0.34 -6.81
C PHE A 9 -13.11 -1.29 -7.54
N SER A 10 -13.55 -0.89 -8.74
CA SER A 10 -14.16 -1.81 -9.70
C SER A 10 -13.02 -2.41 -10.52
N THR A 11 -12.67 -3.67 -10.27
CA THR A 11 -11.67 -4.38 -11.09
C THR A 11 -12.26 -4.66 -12.47
N LEU A 12 -11.77 -3.97 -13.50
CA LEU A 12 -12.10 -4.25 -14.90
C LEU A 12 -11.27 -5.44 -15.45
N ALA A 13 -11.02 -6.43 -14.60
CA ALA A 13 -10.26 -7.64 -14.92
C ALA A 13 -11.17 -8.88 -14.81
N THR A 14 -12.20 -8.93 -15.65
CA THR A 14 -13.07 -10.12 -15.79
C THR A 14 -13.16 -10.52 -17.25
N ARG A 15 -12.16 -11.28 -17.72
CA ARG A 15 -12.36 -12.12 -18.92
C ARG A 15 -12.57 -13.61 -18.61
N HIS A 16 -12.32 -14.08 -17.38
CA HIS A 16 -12.36 -15.53 -17.09
C HIS A 16 -12.97 -15.97 -15.74
N LEU A 17 -13.70 -15.12 -15.02
CA LEU A 17 -14.38 -15.53 -13.78
C LEU A 17 -15.91 -15.39 -13.91
N SER A 18 -16.63 -16.44 -13.53
CA SER A 18 -18.10 -16.61 -13.68
C SER A 18 -18.93 -15.88 -12.62
N HIS A 19 -18.29 -15.14 -11.70
CA HIS A 19 -18.94 -14.36 -10.65
C HIS A 19 -18.26 -12.99 -10.49
N PRO A 20 -19.02 -11.91 -10.17
CA PRO A 20 -18.42 -10.63 -9.82
C PRO A 20 -17.56 -10.80 -8.57
N LEU A 21 -16.30 -10.36 -8.65
CA LEU A 21 -15.42 -10.30 -7.48
C LEU A 21 -16.02 -9.31 -6.46
N PRO A 22 -15.99 -9.60 -5.15
CA PRO A 22 -16.41 -8.64 -4.15
C PRO A 22 -15.56 -7.37 -4.29
N SER A 23 -16.20 -6.21 -4.12
CA SER A 23 -15.54 -4.90 -4.14
C SER A 23 -14.28 -4.95 -3.27
N LEU A 24 -13.12 -4.66 -3.84
CA LEU A 24 -11.90 -4.53 -3.06
C LEU A 24 -12.10 -3.38 -2.07
N PHE A 25 -12.10 -3.69 -0.78
CA PHE A 25 -12.03 -2.69 0.28
C PHE A 25 -10.55 -2.37 0.51
N LEU A 26 -10.16 -1.16 0.11
CA LEU A 26 -8.92 -0.54 0.55
C LEU A 26 -9.21 0.28 1.81
N ILE A 27 -8.53 -0.05 2.91
CA ILE A 27 -8.53 0.71 4.16
C ILE A 27 -7.20 1.45 4.22
N ILE A 28 -7.23 2.76 3.97
CA ILE A 28 -6.03 3.60 4.14
C ILE A 28 -6.02 4.18 5.55
N ILE A 29 -4.89 4.00 6.24
CA ILE A 29 -4.59 4.49 7.58
C ILE A 29 -3.54 5.59 7.45
N ILE A 30 -3.77 6.72 8.10
CA ILE A 30 -2.76 7.78 8.20
C ILE A 30 -1.90 7.51 9.41
N ASN A 31 -0.60 7.38 9.18
CA ASN A 31 0.32 7.16 10.27
C ASN A 31 0.88 8.49 10.75
N ASN A 32 0.53 8.91 11.97
CA ASN A 32 1.37 9.80 12.76
C ASN A 32 1.88 8.97 13.94
N MET A 33 3.01 8.28 13.76
CA MET A 33 3.68 7.60 14.88
C MET A 33 4.52 8.56 15.73
N GLU A 34 4.16 9.84 15.77
CA GLU A 34 4.56 10.74 16.84
C GLU A 34 3.36 11.00 17.75
N LEU A 35 3.42 10.36 18.92
CA LEU A 35 2.76 10.71 20.19
C LEU A 35 1.51 11.62 20.09
N GLY A 36 0.33 10.98 20.09
CA GLY A 36 -0.75 11.45 20.97
C GLY A 36 -1.77 12.47 20.46
N ILE A 37 -2.00 12.68 19.15
CA ILE A 37 -3.08 13.59 18.73
C ILE A 37 -3.86 13.08 17.50
N VAL A 38 -4.98 12.40 17.77
CA VAL A 38 -5.99 11.97 16.78
C VAL A 38 -6.51 13.12 15.91
N GLU A 39 -6.68 14.30 16.53
CA GLU A 39 -7.21 15.49 15.87
C GLU A 39 -6.26 16.01 14.77
N THR A 40 -4.95 15.77 14.93
CA THR A 40 -3.92 16.15 13.97
C THR A 40 -3.99 15.32 12.70
N SER A 41 -4.19 13.99 12.78
CA SER A 41 -4.29 13.13 11.59
C SER A 41 -5.53 13.40 10.74
N SER A 42 -6.68 13.69 11.37
CA SER A 42 -7.90 14.07 10.64
C SER A 42 -7.75 15.41 9.93
N ARG A 43 -7.07 16.38 10.58
CA ARG A 43 -6.76 17.68 9.95
C ARG A 43 -5.79 17.52 8.80
N LEU A 44 -4.74 16.71 8.94
CA LEU A 44 -3.75 16.47 7.88
C LEU A 44 -4.35 15.92 6.58
N MET A 45 -5.27 14.95 6.65
CA MET A 45 -5.93 14.46 5.45
C MET A 45 -6.94 15.45 4.89
N THR A 46 -7.65 16.18 5.75
CA THR A 46 -8.54 17.24 5.30
C THR A 46 -7.76 18.29 4.53
N ASP A 47 -6.61 18.73 5.06
CA ASP A 47 -5.71 19.68 4.42
C ASP A 47 -5.13 19.11 3.12
N PHE A 48 -4.75 17.83 3.11
CA PHE A 48 -4.28 17.16 1.89
C PHE A 48 -5.35 17.12 0.80
N LEU A 49 -6.58 16.72 1.15
CA LEU A 49 -7.69 16.67 0.21
C LEU A 49 -8.04 18.07 -0.29
N GLN A 50 -8.04 19.08 0.58
CA GLN A 50 -8.23 20.48 0.18
C GLN A 50 -7.16 20.92 -0.83
N LYS A 51 -5.89 20.60 -0.58
CA LYS A 51 -4.79 20.87 -1.52
C LYS A 51 -4.91 20.08 -2.84
N CYS A 52 -5.61 18.95 -2.85
CA CYS A 52 -5.93 18.20 -4.06
C CYS A 52 -7.21 18.67 -4.78
N GLY A 53 -7.89 19.71 -4.29
CA GLY A 53 -9.15 20.19 -4.89
C GLY A 53 -10.42 19.51 -4.36
N GLY A 54 -10.35 18.91 -3.17
CA GLY A 54 -11.48 18.29 -2.46
C GLY A 54 -11.56 16.76 -2.58
N TYR A 55 -10.74 16.14 -3.44
CA TYR A 55 -10.63 14.69 -3.60
C TYR A 55 -9.20 14.32 -3.96
N ALA A 56 -8.80 13.07 -3.72
CA ALA A 56 -7.50 12.54 -4.11
C ALA A 56 -7.65 11.26 -4.93
N VAL A 57 -6.79 11.10 -5.92
CA VAL A 57 -6.73 9.91 -6.78
C VAL A 57 -5.68 8.94 -6.22
N VAL A 58 -6.08 7.69 -6.01
CA VAL A 58 -5.17 6.59 -5.69
C VAL A 58 -4.71 5.95 -7.00
N ASP A 59 -3.49 5.43 -7.04
CA ASP A 59 -2.99 4.66 -8.17
C ASP A 59 -3.81 3.39 -8.46
N GLY A 60 -3.48 2.75 -9.58
CA GLY A 60 -4.22 1.61 -10.12
C GLY A 60 -3.54 0.27 -9.88
N GLY A 61 -3.96 -0.75 -10.65
CA GLY A 61 -3.40 -2.09 -10.57
C GLY A 61 -1.90 -2.13 -10.87
N PHE A 62 -1.11 -2.56 -9.88
CA PHE A 62 0.36 -2.56 -9.97
C PHE A 62 0.89 -3.70 -10.87
N ALA A 63 0.31 -4.90 -10.76
CA ALA A 63 0.71 -6.07 -11.54
C ALA A 63 0.57 -5.83 -13.05
N THR A 64 -0.59 -5.34 -13.49
CA THR A 64 -0.86 -5.09 -14.91
C THR A 64 0.15 -4.13 -15.54
N GLU A 65 0.54 -3.07 -14.81
CA GLU A 65 1.52 -2.11 -15.32
C GLU A 65 2.94 -2.67 -15.31
N LEU A 66 3.30 -3.50 -14.32
CA LEU A 66 4.58 -4.23 -14.34
C LEU A 66 4.68 -5.15 -15.56
N GLU A 67 3.62 -5.90 -15.89
CA GLU A 67 3.57 -6.76 -17.08
C GLU A 67 3.69 -5.95 -18.38
N ARG A 68 3.02 -4.78 -18.46
CA ARG A 68 3.16 -3.87 -19.60
C ARG A 68 4.59 -3.39 -19.80
N HIS A 69 5.34 -3.23 -18.73
CA HIS A 69 6.77 -2.89 -18.75
C HIS A 69 7.70 -4.12 -18.89
N GLY A 70 7.13 -5.31 -19.11
CA GLY A 70 7.88 -6.53 -19.42
C GLY A 70 8.34 -7.35 -18.21
N ALA A 71 7.77 -7.11 -17.02
CA ALA A 71 8.04 -7.94 -15.85
C ALA A 71 7.39 -9.34 -15.98
N ASP A 72 8.11 -10.38 -15.57
CA ASP A 72 7.58 -11.74 -15.46
C ASP A 72 7.00 -12.00 -14.05
N LEU A 73 5.67 -11.99 -13.96
CA LEU A 73 4.91 -12.17 -12.73
C LEU A 73 4.46 -13.62 -12.47
N ASN A 74 5.05 -14.62 -13.16
CA ASN A 74 4.76 -16.04 -12.93
C ASN A 74 5.38 -16.56 -11.61
N ASP A 75 5.15 -15.86 -10.50
CA ASP A 75 5.51 -16.28 -9.15
C ASP A 75 4.38 -15.87 -8.19
N PRO A 76 3.94 -16.76 -7.28
CA PRO A 76 2.99 -16.42 -6.22
C PRO A 76 3.35 -15.18 -5.40
N LEU A 77 4.64 -14.83 -5.34
CA LEU A 77 5.17 -13.64 -4.66
C LEU A 77 5.71 -12.62 -5.67
N TRP A 78 5.01 -12.40 -6.79
CA TRP A 78 5.45 -11.54 -7.88
C TRP A 78 5.85 -10.13 -7.42
N SER A 79 5.11 -9.52 -6.48
CA SER A 79 5.40 -8.16 -6.00
C SER A 79 6.76 -8.13 -5.29
N ALA A 80 7.02 -9.19 -4.52
CA ALA A 80 8.25 -9.46 -3.80
C ALA A 80 9.42 -9.76 -4.74
N LYS A 81 9.22 -10.57 -5.78
CA LYS A 81 10.22 -10.87 -6.82
C LYS A 81 10.66 -9.60 -7.55
N CYS A 82 9.71 -8.73 -7.94
CA CYS A 82 10.02 -7.49 -8.64
C CYS A 82 10.87 -6.51 -7.81
N LEU A 83 10.74 -6.50 -6.48
CA LEU A 83 11.59 -5.68 -5.61
C LEU A 83 13.06 -6.11 -5.67
N ILE A 84 13.33 -7.40 -5.89
CA ILE A 84 14.69 -7.96 -6.00
C ILE A 84 15.20 -7.83 -7.43
N SER A 85 14.46 -8.38 -8.39
CA SER A 85 14.95 -8.56 -9.76
C SER A 85 14.79 -7.32 -10.63
N SER A 86 13.79 -6.49 -10.34
CA SER A 86 13.35 -5.43 -11.26
C SER A 86 12.90 -4.15 -10.54
N PRO A 87 13.65 -3.64 -9.53
CA PRO A 87 13.24 -2.45 -8.76
C PRO A 87 13.08 -1.19 -9.64
N HIS A 88 13.79 -1.13 -10.76
CA HIS A 88 13.65 -0.05 -11.75
C HIS A 88 12.26 -0.04 -12.41
N LEU A 89 11.63 -1.20 -12.63
CA LEU A 89 10.28 -1.31 -13.17
C LEU A 89 9.24 -0.89 -12.12
N VAL A 90 9.42 -1.30 -10.86
CA VAL A 90 8.59 -0.85 -9.73
C VAL A 90 8.56 0.69 -9.66
N ARG A 91 9.73 1.32 -9.71
CA ARG A 91 9.85 2.78 -9.74
C ARG A 91 9.18 3.41 -10.96
N LYS A 92 9.32 2.78 -12.13
CA LYS A 92 8.72 3.24 -13.38
C LYS A 92 7.20 3.24 -13.31
N VAL A 93 6.59 2.18 -12.76
CA VAL A 93 5.13 2.10 -12.55
C VAL A 93 4.64 3.20 -11.62
N HIS A 94 5.31 3.44 -10.49
CA HIS A 94 4.95 4.56 -9.61
C HIS A 94 5.00 5.90 -10.35
N LEU A 95 6.08 6.16 -11.10
CA LEU A 95 6.20 7.38 -11.90
C LEU A 95 5.10 7.51 -12.95
N ASP A 96 4.69 6.42 -13.59
CA ASP A 96 3.62 6.44 -14.59
C ASP A 96 2.28 6.82 -13.96
N TYR A 97 1.95 6.27 -12.78
CA TYR A 97 0.76 6.69 -12.04
C TYR A 97 0.84 8.14 -11.54
N LEU A 98 2.01 8.59 -11.10
CA LEU A 98 2.21 10.00 -10.74
C LEU A 98 1.98 10.91 -11.95
N HIS A 99 2.56 10.62 -13.10
CA HIS A 99 2.32 11.40 -14.33
C HIS A 99 0.86 11.33 -14.81
N ALA A 100 0.15 10.24 -14.52
CA ALA A 100 -1.28 10.10 -14.83
C ALA A 100 -2.19 10.86 -13.85
N GLY A 101 -1.65 11.45 -12.77
CA GLY A 101 -2.41 12.27 -11.83
C GLY A 101 -2.75 11.59 -10.50
N ALA A 102 -2.12 10.46 -10.14
CA ALA A 102 -2.32 9.84 -8.83
C ALA A 102 -1.72 10.70 -7.69
N ASN A 103 -2.52 11.05 -6.70
CA ASN A 103 -2.10 11.76 -5.49
C ASN A 103 -1.57 10.81 -4.41
N ILE A 104 -1.95 9.53 -4.46
CA ILE A 104 -1.50 8.50 -3.53
C ILE A 104 -0.97 7.33 -4.36
N ILE A 105 0.28 6.94 -4.12
CA ILE A 105 0.87 5.73 -4.70
C ILE A 105 1.01 4.65 -3.64
N ILE A 106 0.60 3.43 -3.96
CA ILE A 106 0.62 2.28 -3.05
C ILE A 106 1.85 1.42 -3.34
N THR A 107 2.65 1.12 -2.31
CA THR A 107 3.90 0.38 -2.45
C THR A 107 3.69 -1.07 -2.91
N ALA A 108 4.71 -1.65 -3.55
CA ALA A 108 4.71 -3.04 -4.01
C ALA A 108 4.87 -4.09 -2.88
N SER A 109 4.22 -3.88 -1.72
CA SER A 109 4.34 -4.73 -0.52
C SER A 109 3.09 -5.56 -0.21
N TYR A 110 2.11 -5.61 -1.10
CA TYR A 110 0.86 -6.36 -0.93
C TYR A 110 1.07 -7.81 -0.46
N GLN A 111 1.86 -8.58 -1.23
CA GLN A 111 2.23 -9.96 -0.91
C GLN A 111 3.60 -10.09 -0.22
N ALA A 112 4.32 -8.98 -0.04
CA ALA A 112 5.58 -8.99 0.68
C ALA A 112 5.30 -9.31 2.15
N THR A 113 5.65 -10.53 2.56
CA THR A 113 5.50 -11.02 3.94
C THR A 113 6.81 -11.67 4.36
N ILE A 114 7.15 -11.55 5.64
CA ILE A 114 8.38 -12.14 6.17
C ILE A 114 8.34 -13.66 5.96
N GLN A 115 7.21 -14.28 6.28
CA GLN A 115 6.97 -15.71 6.11
C GLN A 115 7.07 -16.14 4.64
N GLY A 116 6.49 -15.37 3.71
CA GLY A 116 6.58 -15.66 2.29
C GLY A 116 8.01 -15.60 1.75
N PHE A 117 8.78 -14.58 2.16
CA PHE A 117 10.19 -14.46 1.79
C PHE A 117 11.06 -15.57 2.39
N VAL A 118 10.86 -15.89 3.67
CA VAL A 118 11.59 -16.98 4.34
C VAL A 118 11.29 -18.33 3.68
N ALA A 119 10.04 -18.58 3.27
CA ALA A 119 9.67 -19.78 2.52
C ALA A 119 10.36 -19.88 1.15
N LYS A 120 10.84 -18.76 0.59
CA LYS A 120 11.65 -18.71 -0.65
C LYS A 120 13.16 -18.76 -0.39
N GLY A 121 13.60 -18.93 0.86
CA GLY A 121 15.00 -19.09 1.23
C GLY A 121 15.73 -17.81 1.61
N LEU A 122 15.01 -16.69 1.80
CA LEU A 122 15.60 -15.46 2.33
C LEU A 122 15.69 -15.52 3.86
N SER A 123 16.63 -14.77 4.44
CA SER A 123 16.65 -14.53 5.89
C SER A 123 15.50 -13.59 6.30
N GLU A 124 15.16 -13.59 7.60
CA GLU A 124 14.18 -12.63 8.12
C GLU A 124 14.66 -11.19 7.90
N GLU A 125 15.95 -10.91 8.10
CA GLU A 125 16.54 -9.60 7.89
C GLU A 125 16.41 -9.14 6.42
N GLU A 126 16.70 -10.03 5.47
CA GLU A 126 16.52 -9.75 4.04
C GLU A 126 15.06 -9.45 3.70
N ALA A 127 14.13 -10.21 4.29
CA ALA A 127 12.70 -9.98 4.13
C ALA A 127 12.27 -8.61 4.66
N GLU A 128 12.77 -8.20 5.84
CA GLU A 128 12.49 -6.88 6.38
C GLU A 128 13.10 -5.75 5.53
N LEU A 129 14.30 -5.96 4.98
CA LEU A 129 14.94 -5.01 4.07
C LEU A 129 14.10 -4.81 2.81
N LEU A 130 13.52 -5.87 2.25
CA LEU A 130 12.65 -5.76 1.07
C LEU A 130 11.35 -5.01 1.36
N LEU A 131 10.77 -5.19 2.55
CA LEU A 131 9.64 -4.38 2.99
C LEU A 131 9.98 -2.89 3.00
N ARG A 132 11.11 -2.50 3.60
CA ARG A 132 11.59 -1.10 3.59
C ARG A 132 11.88 -0.62 2.17
N ARG A 133 12.52 -1.46 1.36
CA ARG A 133 12.88 -1.15 -0.03
C ARG A 133 11.66 -0.82 -0.89
N SER A 134 10.53 -1.49 -0.67
CA SER A 134 9.28 -1.17 -1.39
C SER A 134 8.81 0.26 -1.17
N VAL A 135 9.02 0.79 0.03
CA VAL A 135 8.64 2.16 0.40
C VAL A 135 9.69 3.14 -0.10
N GLU A 136 10.97 2.82 0.06
CA GLU A 136 12.07 3.63 -0.49
C GLU A 136 11.90 3.88 -1.98
N ILE A 137 11.57 2.85 -2.77
CA ILE A 137 11.36 2.99 -4.21
C ILE A 137 10.18 3.92 -4.55
N ALA A 138 9.09 3.87 -3.79
CA ALA A 138 7.95 4.76 -3.97
C ALA A 138 8.29 6.20 -3.58
N CYS A 139 9.04 6.40 -2.49
CA CYS A 139 9.56 7.70 -2.10
C CYS A 139 10.53 8.26 -3.16
N GLU A 140 11.46 7.45 -3.68
CA GLU A 140 12.35 7.84 -4.79
C GLU A 140 11.53 8.30 -6.01
N ALA A 141 10.45 7.58 -6.36
CA ALA A 141 9.57 7.97 -7.47
C ALA A 141 8.89 9.32 -7.22
N ARG A 142 8.42 9.59 -6.00
CA ARG A 142 7.86 10.88 -5.61
C ARG A 142 8.87 12.01 -5.73
N GLU A 143 10.09 11.82 -5.23
CA GLU A 143 11.13 12.86 -5.32
C GLU A 143 11.52 13.14 -6.79
N ILE A 144 11.68 12.10 -7.61
CA ILE A 144 11.93 12.26 -9.05
C ILE A 144 10.79 13.02 -9.75
N TYR A 145 9.54 12.73 -9.39
CA TYR A 145 8.37 13.46 -9.91
C TYR A 145 8.45 14.94 -9.54
N TYR A 146 8.71 15.26 -8.27
CA TYR A 146 8.85 16.64 -7.81
C TYR A 146 9.99 17.39 -8.49
N ASP A 147 11.17 16.78 -8.64
CA ASP A 147 12.31 17.41 -9.33
C ASP A 147 11.99 17.73 -10.79
N LYS A 148 11.29 16.83 -11.50
CA LYS A 148 10.91 17.06 -12.91
C LYS A 148 9.80 18.10 -13.06
N CYS A 149 8.84 18.16 -12.15
CA CYS A 149 7.81 19.21 -12.14
C CYS A 149 8.39 20.62 -11.94
N THR A 150 9.59 20.75 -11.35
CA THR A 150 10.26 22.06 -11.22
C THR A 150 10.95 22.54 -12.50
N THR A 151 11.16 21.67 -13.50
CA THR A 151 12.11 21.93 -14.59
C THR A 151 11.54 22.27 -15.96
N LYS A 152 10.21 22.18 -16.21
CA LYS A 152 9.51 22.84 -17.36
C LYS A 152 8.03 22.41 -17.47
N GLY A 153 7.12 23.38 -17.53
CA GLY A 153 5.84 23.29 -18.28
C GLY A 153 4.87 22.14 -17.99
N SER A 154 4.91 21.52 -16.81
CA SER A 154 4.00 20.41 -16.46
C SER A 154 2.58 20.89 -16.16
N LEU A 155 1.60 20.10 -16.60
CA LEU A 155 0.14 20.32 -16.57
C LEU A 155 -0.51 20.57 -15.19
N ASP A 156 0.23 20.52 -14.09
CA ASP A 156 -0.26 20.92 -12.75
C ASP A 156 -0.32 22.46 -12.57
N TYR A 157 -0.28 23.19 -13.69
CA TYR A 157 -0.32 24.64 -13.77
C TYR A 157 -1.76 25.15 -13.91
N ILE A 158 -2.25 25.81 -12.85
CA ILE A 158 -2.94 27.12 -12.84
C ILE A 158 -3.89 27.16 -11.64
N GLU A 159 -3.55 27.97 -10.63
CA GLU A 159 -4.38 29.10 -10.20
C GLU A 159 -3.53 30.09 -9.38
N SER A 160 -3.58 31.37 -9.75
CA SER A 160 -3.24 32.50 -8.87
C SER A 160 -1.77 32.70 -8.44
N GLY A 161 -0.80 32.53 -9.35
CA GLY A 161 0.56 33.08 -9.16
C GLY A 161 1.43 32.45 -8.06
N ASN A 162 0.94 31.43 -7.35
CA ASN A 162 1.69 30.62 -6.41
C ASN A 162 1.96 29.25 -7.03
N VAL A 163 3.24 28.86 -7.12
CA VAL A 163 3.64 27.52 -7.57
C VAL A 163 3.30 26.52 -6.45
N SER A 164 2.08 25.98 -6.48
CA SER A 164 1.66 24.91 -5.57
C SER A 164 1.88 23.56 -6.26
N ARG A 165 2.88 22.79 -5.83
CA ARG A 165 3.09 21.41 -6.30
C ARG A 165 1.88 20.56 -5.90
N ARG A 166 1.41 19.69 -6.80
CA ARG A 166 0.38 18.69 -6.46
C ARG A 166 0.93 17.79 -5.34
N PRO A 167 0.25 17.69 -4.18
CA PRO A 167 0.75 16.88 -3.09
C PRO A 167 0.61 15.38 -3.44
N VAL A 168 1.65 14.62 -3.08
CA VAL A 168 1.76 13.17 -3.28
C VAL A 168 2.07 12.48 -1.96
N LEU A 169 1.26 11.48 -1.62
CA LEU A 169 1.49 10.58 -0.48
C LEU A 169 1.91 9.19 -0.95
N VAL A 170 2.75 8.54 -0.15
CA VAL A 170 3.16 7.14 -0.29
C VAL A 170 2.42 6.30 0.75
N ALA A 171 1.68 5.30 0.31
CA ALA A 171 0.95 4.37 1.16
C ALA A 171 1.61 3.00 1.17
N ALA A 172 2.09 2.55 2.32
CA ALA A 172 2.65 1.22 2.47
C ALA A 172 1.56 0.15 2.46
N SER A 173 1.54 -0.70 1.43
CA SER A 173 0.55 -1.77 1.27
C SER A 173 0.78 -2.92 2.26
N ILE A 174 -0.32 -3.41 2.83
CA ILE A 174 -0.44 -4.63 3.62
C ILE A 174 -1.64 -5.42 3.09
N GLY A 175 -1.36 -6.45 2.30
CA GLY A 175 -2.38 -7.39 1.80
C GLY A 175 -2.86 -8.36 2.88
N SER A 176 -4.00 -9.02 2.64
CA SER A 176 -4.56 -10.03 3.54
C SER A 176 -3.68 -11.27 3.71
N TYR A 177 -3.98 -12.05 4.75
CA TYR A 177 -3.46 -13.39 4.95
C TYR A 177 -3.75 -14.31 3.76
N GLY A 178 -4.91 -14.15 3.11
CA GLY A 178 -5.23 -14.94 1.92
C GLY A 178 -4.26 -14.70 0.76
N ALA A 179 -3.79 -13.45 0.58
CA ALA A 179 -2.80 -13.13 -0.44
C ALA A 179 -1.45 -13.81 -0.21
N TYR A 180 -1.12 -14.12 1.05
CA TYR A 180 0.05 -14.92 1.42
C TYR A 180 -0.15 -16.41 1.12
N LEU A 181 -1.36 -16.95 1.29
CA LEU A 181 -1.67 -18.35 0.98
C LEU A 181 -1.58 -18.63 -0.53
N ALA A 182 -1.81 -17.61 -1.37
CA ALA A 182 -1.73 -17.70 -2.82
C ALA A 182 -2.64 -18.78 -3.43
N ASP A 183 -3.82 -18.99 -2.83
CA ASP A 183 -4.83 -19.97 -3.23
C ASP A 183 -6.17 -19.31 -3.63
N GLY A 184 -6.18 -17.99 -3.79
CA GLY A 184 -7.38 -17.19 -4.09
C GLY A 184 -8.25 -16.89 -2.86
N SER A 185 -7.82 -17.27 -1.66
CA SER A 185 -8.56 -16.99 -0.43
C SER A 185 -8.61 -15.50 -0.09
N GLU A 186 -7.82 -14.63 -0.73
CA GLU A 186 -7.96 -13.17 -0.68
C GLU A 186 -9.32 -12.67 -1.22
N TYR A 187 -10.04 -13.50 -1.99
CA TYR A 187 -11.38 -13.20 -2.48
C TYR A 187 -12.50 -13.92 -1.72
N SER A 188 -12.21 -15.08 -1.12
CA SER A 188 -13.19 -15.88 -0.40
C SER A 188 -13.24 -15.60 1.10
N GLY A 189 -12.12 -15.13 1.67
CA GLY A 189 -11.93 -14.97 3.11
C GLY A 189 -11.92 -16.27 3.91
N LYS A 190 -11.79 -17.43 3.25
CA LYS A 190 -11.77 -18.75 3.89
C LYS A 190 -10.34 -19.22 4.08
N TYR A 191 -9.79 -18.98 5.27
CA TYR A 191 -8.39 -19.34 5.60
C TYR A 191 -8.24 -20.70 6.30
N GLY A 192 -9.37 -21.39 6.57
CA GLY A 192 -9.41 -22.63 7.35
C GLY A 192 -9.62 -22.41 8.84
N ASP A 193 -10.18 -23.42 9.52
CA ASP A 193 -10.64 -23.33 10.92
C ASP A 193 -9.51 -23.16 11.94
N ALA A 194 -8.28 -23.52 11.57
CA ALA A 194 -7.10 -23.37 12.42
C ALA A 194 -6.61 -21.91 12.52
N VAL A 195 -7.06 -21.01 11.63
CA VAL A 195 -6.61 -19.62 11.60
C VAL A 195 -7.37 -18.78 12.62
N SER A 196 -6.71 -18.49 13.74
CA SER A 196 -7.26 -17.72 14.84
C SER A 196 -7.01 -16.22 14.73
N LEU A 197 -7.71 -15.41 15.53
CA LEU A 197 -7.43 -13.98 15.69
C LEU A 197 -5.97 -13.72 16.09
N LYS A 198 -5.41 -14.56 16.98
CA LYS A 198 -4.01 -14.46 17.42
C LYS A 198 -3.05 -14.75 16.27
N THR A 199 -3.34 -15.77 15.46
CA THR A 199 -2.54 -16.12 14.27
C THR A 199 -2.45 -14.94 13.31
N LEU A 200 -3.59 -14.32 12.99
CA LEU A 200 -3.66 -13.16 12.10
C LEU A 200 -2.98 -11.92 12.69
N LYS A 201 -3.11 -11.70 14.00
CA LYS A 201 -2.43 -10.61 14.71
C LYS A 201 -0.91 -10.78 14.64
N ASP A 202 -0.41 -11.96 14.98
CA ASP A 202 1.03 -12.26 14.97
C ASP A 202 1.60 -12.18 13.54
N PHE A 203 0.86 -12.66 12.54
CA PHE A 203 1.22 -12.58 11.13
C PHE A 203 1.45 -11.13 10.64
N HIS A 204 0.54 -10.21 10.96
CA HIS A 204 0.63 -8.82 10.49
C HIS A 204 1.55 -7.93 11.34
N ARG A 205 1.67 -8.21 12.64
CA ARG A 205 2.30 -7.30 13.61
C ARG A 205 3.68 -6.83 13.16
N ARG A 206 4.59 -7.76 12.83
CA ARG A 206 5.98 -7.40 12.51
C ARG A 206 6.09 -6.61 11.20
N ARG A 207 5.37 -7.03 10.16
CA ARG A 207 5.28 -6.32 8.87
C ARG A 207 4.77 -4.89 9.06
N LEU A 208 3.71 -4.72 9.85
CA LEU A 208 3.16 -3.41 10.19
C LEU A 208 4.19 -2.53 10.90
N GLN A 209 4.90 -3.05 11.91
CA GLN A 209 5.94 -2.29 12.63
C GLN A 209 7.06 -1.78 11.71
N ILE A 210 7.48 -2.61 10.74
CA ILE A 210 8.53 -2.24 9.78
C ILE A 210 8.03 -1.15 8.85
N LEU A 211 6.87 -1.36 8.21
CA LEU A 211 6.30 -0.42 7.26
C LEU A 211 5.91 0.90 7.94
N ALA A 212 5.46 0.87 9.18
CA ALA A 212 5.15 2.07 9.95
C ALA A 212 6.39 2.96 10.21
N LYS A 213 7.60 2.38 10.20
CA LYS A 213 8.88 3.09 10.40
C LYS A 213 9.69 3.27 9.11
N SER A 214 9.08 2.99 7.95
CA SER A 214 9.76 2.98 6.65
C SER A 214 9.81 4.34 5.95
N GLY A 215 9.13 5.35 6.50
CA GLY A 215 8.96 6.67 5.86
C GLY A 215 7.74 6.79 4.95
N ALA A 216 6.87 5.77 4.90
CA ALA A 216 5.55 5.89 4.27
C ALA A 216 4.66 6.88 5.04
N ASP A 217 3.88 7.68 4.32
CA ASP A 217 2.95 8.63 4.91
C ASP A 217 1.70 7.92 5.47
N LEU A 218 1.30 6.84 4.80
CA LEU A 218 0.09 6.07 5.07
C LEU A 218 0.40 4.57 5.15
N ILE A 219 -0.42 3.80 5.87
CA ILE A 219 -0.49 2.34 5.79
C ILE A 219 -1.79 1.96 5.10
N ALA A 220 -1.73 1.18 4.03
CA ALA A 220 -2.89 0.69 3.29
C ALA A 220 -3.13 -0.79 3.61
N PHE A 221 -4.12 -1.10 4.44
CA PHE A 221 -4.63 -2.47 4.56
C PHE A 221 -5.61 -2.71 3.41
N GLU A 222 -5.30 -3.64 2.52
CA GLU A 222 -6.08 -3.80 1.30
C GLU A 222 -6.46 -5.24 1.01
N THR A 223 -7.63 -5.40 0.41
CA THR A 223 -8.19 -6.71 0.06
C THR A 223 -8.31 -7.61 1.29
N ILE A 224 -9.04 -7.14 2.31
CA ILE A 224 -9.30 -7.88 3.56
C ILE A 224 -10.69 -8.55 3.49
N PRO A 225 -10.81 -9.79 2.99
CA PRO A 225 -12.10 -10.47 2.83
C PRO A 225 -12.62 -11.11 4.13
N ASN A 226 -11.74 -11.33 5.12
CA ASN A 226 -12.05 -12.11 6.30
C ASN A 226 -12.42 -11.22 7.50
N LYS A 227 -13.54 -11.53 8.16
CA LYS A 227 -14.05 -10.76 9.30
C LYS A 227 -13.14 -10.79 10.53
N LEU A 228 -12.46 -11.91 10.82
CA LEU A 228 -11.50 -11.97 11.93
C LEU A 228 -10.28 -11.12 11.63
N GLU A 229 -9.81 -11.13 10.39
CA GLU A 229 -8.71 -10.28 9.95
C GLU A 229 -9.06 -8.79 10.02
N ALA A 230 -10.27 -8.40 9.58
CA ALA A 230 -10.75 -7.03 9.75
C ALA A 230 -10.80 -6.60 11.23
N LYS A 231 -11.11 -7.52 12.17
CA LYS A 231 -11.00 -7.23 13.61
C LYS A 231 -9.55 -7.00 14.04
N VAL A 232 -8.58 -7.74 13.50
CA VAL A 232 -7.15 -7.51 13.75
C VAL A 232 -6.72 -6.13 13.26
N VAL A 233 -7.11 -5.74 12.04
CA VAL A 233 -6.87 -4.37 11.54
C VAL A 233 -7.47 -3.33 12.49
N ASN A 234 -8.70 -3.53 12.95
CA ASN A 234 -9.34 -2.64 13.92
C ASN A 234 -8.62 -2.60 15.28
N ILE A 235 -8.00 -3.70 15.74
CA ILE A 235 -7.17 -3.71 16.95
C ILE A 235 -5.95 -2.81 16.73
N PHE A 236 -5.23 -2.97 15.62
CA PHE A 236 -4.08 -2.11 15.30
C PHE A 236 -4.46 -0.63 15.17
N LEU A 237 -5.67 -0.34 14.69
CA LEU A 237 -6.18 1.03 14.60
C LEU A 237 -6.44 1.67 15.97
N ASN A 238 -6.93 0.92 16.94
CA ASN A 238 -7.39 1.48 18.22
C ASN A 238 -6.34 1.43 19.33
N TYR A 239 -5.28 0.62 19.17
CA TYR A 239 -4.26 0.42 20.18
C TYR A 239 -2.87 0.74 19.64
N THR A 240 -2.55 2.04 19.57
CA THR A 240 -1.23 2.53 19.16
C THR A 240 -0.10 1.99 20.05
N ASN A 241 -0.37 1.71 21.33
CA ASN A 241 0.63 1.16 22.26
C ASN A 241 1.09 -0.26 21.88
N GLU A 242 0.27 -1.06 21.18
CA GLU A 242 0.66 -2.42 20.75
C GLU A 242 1.65 -2.42 19.57
N LEU A 243 1.90 -1.27 18.94
CA LEU A 243 2.96 -1.10 17.95
C LEU A 243 4.30 -0.70 18.59
N VAL A 244 4.27 -0.29 19.87
CA VAL A 244 5.41 0.27 20.62
C VAL A 244 5.96 -0.72 21.66
N ASP A 245 5.21 -1.77 22.02
CA ASP A 245 5.77 -2.83 22.87
C ASP A 245 6.70 -3.73 22.03
N PHE A 246 8.00 -3.49 22.23
CA PHE A 246 9.16 -4.19 21.69
C PHE A 246 9.50 -5.44 22.50
#